data_AF-A0A924A400-F1
#
_entry.id   AF-A0A924A400-F1
#
_cell.length_a   1.000
_cell.length_b   1.000
_cell.length_c   1.000
_cell.angle_alpha   90.00
_cell.angle_beta   90.00
_cell.angle_gamma   90.00
#
_symmetry.space_group_name_H-M   'P 1'
#
loop_
_entity.id
_entity.type
_entity.pdbx_description
1 polymer ?
#
loop_
_entity_poly.entity_id
_entity_poly.type
_entity_poly.pdbx_seq_one_letter_code
_entity_poly.pdbx_strand_id
1 'polypeptide(L)'
;SIGGGFVVKEERINAKKKIEIKREFPFPIDKAVDLLKYWTSENKKISEIVYENEKSMRSEETIDQELMRIWNTMLECMYIGCHTEGILPGGLNVRRRAFDMHQNLIGLSNYSDPQTWLEEIRLTEVKFRQILKWVSCFALAVNEVNAALGRIVTAPTNGSAGVIPSVLMYYLVIENHNAGPKEIKQFLLVAGEIGSIFKKGSTISAAMGGCQAEIGVSSAMAAAALCELMGGTPEQVLIAAEIAMEHHLGLTCDPIGGLVQIPCIERNTMGAIKAINAAELALETDPKHAKVPLDKVVNTMWETAKDMNNKYKETSEGGLADAVNISDC
;
A
#
# COMPACT_ATOMS: atom_id res chain seq x y z
N SER A 1 2.56 4.07 21.20
CA SER A 1 2.64 3.53 19.83
C SER A 1 3.12 4.64 18.92
N ILE A 2 3.99 4.37 17.94
CA ILE A 2 4.50 5.37 16.98
C ILE A 2 3.99 5.12 15.54
N GLY A 3 2.88 4.41 15.39
CA GLY A 3 2.30 3.98 14.10
C GLY A 3 2.81 2.63 13.62
N GLY A 4 2.03 1.95 12.76
CA GLY A 4 2.38 0.65 12.17
C GLY A 4 2.60 -0.49 13.17
N GLY A 5 2.01 -0.41 14.36
CA GLY A 5 2.19 -1.40 15.45
C GLY A 5 3.51 -1.28 16.22
N PHE A 6 4.36 -0.30 15.92
CA PHE A 6 5.64 -0.11 16.61
C PHE A 6 5.45 0.57 17.98
N VAL A 7 6.13 0.05 19.00
CA VAL A 7 6.17 0.62 20.36
C VAL A 7 7.61 0.99 20.71
N VAL A 8 7.80 2.19 21.26
CA VAL A 8 9.09 2.65 21.79
C VAL A 8 9.04 2.55 23.31
N LYS A 9 10.00 1.83 23.91
CA LYS A 9 10.26 1.87 25.36
C LYS A 9 11.20 3.04 25.67
N GLU A 10 11.02 3.67 26.82
CA GLU A 10 11.78 4.84 27.29
C GLU A 10 13.28 4.53 27.38
N GLU A 11 13.65 3.28 27.71
CA GLU A 11 15.03 2.79 27.69
C GLU A 11 15.41 2.12 26.35
N ARG A 12 16.39 2.70 25.65
CA ARG A 12 16.87 2.22 24.33
C ARG A 12 17.95 1.14 24.43
N ILE A 13 17.70 0.06 25.16
CA ILE A 13 18.68 -1.04 25.34
C ILE A 13 19.09 -1.68 23.98
N ASN A 14 18.21 -1.64 22.97
CA ASN A 14 18.41 -2.27 21.66
C ASN A 14 18.97 -1.34 20.55
N ALA A 15 19.31 -0.08 20.85
CA ALA A 15 19.77 0.85 19.81
C ALA A 15 21.13 0.44 19.19
N LYS A 16 22.06 -0.09 19.98
CA LYS A 16 23.38 -0.53 19.50
C LYS A 16 23.30 -1.72 18.53
N LYS A 17 22.52 -2.76 18.87
CA LYS A 17 22.31 -3.93 17.99
C LYS A 17 21.69 -3.56 16.64
N LYS A 18 20.75 -2.61 16.60
CA LYS A 18 20.16 -2.12 15.34
C LYS A 18 21.16 -1.38 14.45
N ILE A 19 22.11 -0.67 15.06
CA ILE A 19 23.18 0.04 14.34
C ILE A 19 24.20 -0.95 13.78
N GLU A 20 24.53 -2.02 14.50
CA GLU A 20 25.41 -3.09 14.02
C GLU A 20 24.81 -3.80 12.80
N ILE A 21 23.54 -4.22 12.86
CA ILE A 21 22.84 -4.84 11.71
C ILE A 21 22.81 -3.90 10.49
N LYS A 22 22.57 -2.60 10.69
CA LYS A 22 22.54 -1.62 9.58
C LYS A 22 23.90 -1.49 8.87
N ARG A 23 25.02 -1.83 9.52
CA ARG A 23 26.37 -1.78 8.94
C ARG A 23 26.70 -2.99 8.06
N GLU A 24 25.83 -4.00 8.00
CA GLU A 24 26.06 -5.24 7.25
C GLU A 24 25.32 -5.29 5.91
N PHE A 25 24.46 -4.32 5.59
CA PHE A 25 23.76 -4.32 4.30
C PHE A 25 24.74 -4.09 3.13
N PRO A 26 24.70 -4.94 2.09
CA PRO A 26 25.48 -4.73 0.87
C PRO A 26 25.13 -3.43 0.15
N PHE A 27 23.85 -3.03 0.18
CA PHE A 27 23.31 -1.85 -0.50
C PHE A 27 22.52 -0.97 0.48
N PRO A 28 23.16 -0.24 1.41
CA PRO A 28 22.45 0.59 2.38
C PRO A 28 21.65 1.71 1.70
N ILE A 29 20.33 1.70 1.86
CA ILE A 29 19.42 2.71 1.29
C ILE A 29 18.89 3.60 2.41
N ASP A 30 19.10 4.91 2.32
CA ASP A 30 18.45 5.89 3.19
C ASP A 30 17.48 6.79 2.43
N LYS A 31 17.77 7.04 1.14
CA LYS A 31 17.02 7.92 0.25
C LYS A 31 16.79 7.29 -1.11
N ALA A 32 15.83 7.85 -1.86
CA ALA A 32 15.53 7.41 -3.21
C ALA A 32 16.75 7.55 -4.14
N VAL A 33 17.56 8.61 -3.97
CA VAL A 33 18.80 8.79 -4.73
C VAL A 33 19.82 7.65 -4.52
N ASP A 34 19.78 6.92 -3.41
CA ASP A 34 20.71 5.81 -3.18
C ASP A 34 20.38 4.62 -4.10
N LEU A 35 19.10 4.34 -4.35
CA LEU A 35 18.67 3.34 -5.32
C LEU A 35 19.19 3.66 -6.74
N LEU A 36 19.16 4.93 -7.14
CA LEU A 36 19.66 5.35 -8.45
C LEU A 36 21.18 5.19 -8.60
N LYS A 37 21.94 5.37 -7.51
CA LYS A 37 23.38 5.11 -7.51
C LYS A 37 23.66 3.64 -7.79
N TYR A 38 22.94 2.74 -7.12
CA TYR A 38 23.09 1.29 -7.31
C TYR A 38 22.62 0.83 -8.68
N TRP A 39 21.54 1.42 -9.20
CA TRP A 39 21.13 1.19 -10.58
C TRP A 39 22.26 1.54 -11.56
N THR A 40 22.88 2.71 -11.40
CA THR A 40 23.96 3.18 -12.29
C THR A 40 25.22 2.32 -12.19
N SER A 41 25.55 1.80 -10.99
CA SER A 41 26.79 1.02 -10.78
C SER A 41 26.63 -0.47 -11.06
N GLU A 42 25.47 -1.06 -10.74
CA GLU A 42 25.24 -2.51 -10.76
C GLU A 42 24.33 -2.97 -11.91
N ASN A 43 23.60 -2.06 -12.56
CA ASN A 43 22.56 -2.38 -13.55
C ASN A 43 21.51 -3.39 -13.02
N LYS A 44 21.15 -3.26 -11.73
CA LYS A 44 20.16 -4.09 -11.04
C LYS A 44 18.86 -3.35 -10.78
N LYS A 45 17.73 -4.06 -10.90
CA LYS A 45 16.41 -3.56 -10.50
C LYS A 45 16.35 -3.26 -8.99
N ILE A 46 15.37 -2.46 -8.57
CA ILE A 46 15.20 -2.13 -7.15
C ILE A 46 14.90 -3.41 -6.36
N SER A 47 14.01 -4.27 -6.86
CA SER A 47 13.74 -5.57 -6.22
C SER A 47 14.98 -6.44 -6.01
N GLU A 48 15.90 -6.47 -6.97
CA GLU A 48 17.14 -7.25 -6.88
C GLU A 48 18.07 -6.67 -5.81
N ILE A 49 18.21 -5.34 -5.76
CA ILE A 49 18.99 -4.65 -4.71
C ILE A 49 18.42 -4.96 -3.32
N VAL A 50 17.09 -4.87 -3.18
CA VAL A 50 16.39 -5.13 -1.91
C VAL A 50 16.53 -6.59 -1.51
N TYR A 51 16.45 -7.53 -2.46
CA TYR A 51 16.66 -8.95 -2.20
C TYR A 51 18.07 -9.25 -1.69
N GLU A 52 19.12 -8.63 -2.27
CA GLU A 52 20.49 -8.74 -1.76
C GLU A 52 20.63 -8.23 -0.32
N ASN A 53 19.94 -7.14 0.02
CA ASN A 53 19.89 -6.66 1.40
C ASN A 53 19.17 -7.64 2.33
N GLU A 54 18.04 -8.20 1.93
CA GLU A 54 17.30 -9.18 2.74
C GLU A 54 18.13 -10.45 2.98
N LYS A 55 18.89 -10.92 1.97
CA LYS A 55 19.80 -12.07 2.09
C LYS A 55 20.93 -11.87 3.12
N SER A 56 21.29 -10.64 3.43
CA SER A 56 22.28 -10.36 4.49
C SER A 56 21.75 -10.68 5.89
N MET A 57 20.42 -10.76 6.06
CA MET A 57 19.77 -10.98 7.36
C MET A 57 19.08 -12.35 7.48
N ARG A 58 18.69 -12.95 6.37
CA ARG A 58 17.85 -14.16 6.33
C ARG A 58 18.27 -15.06 5.18
N SER A 59 17.97 -16.36 5.29
CA SER A 59 18.14 -17.28 4.16
C SER A 59 17.11 -17.00 3.07
N GLU A 60 17.46 -17.37 1.83
CA GLU A 60 16.57 -17.23 0.67
C GLU A 60 15.24 -17.95 0.87
N GLU A 61 15.27 -19.16 1.44
CA GLU A 61 14.06 -19.93 1.74
C GLU A 61 13.14 -19.21 2.72
N THR A 62 13.73 -18.54 3.73
CA THR A 62 12.96 -17.79 4.72
C THR A 62 12.31 -16.56 4.09
N ILE A 63 13.06 -15.85 3.23
CA ILE A 63 12.56 -14.66 2.52
C ILE A 63 11.37 -15.05 1.63
N ASP A 64 11.55 -16.11 0.83
CA ASP A 64 10.51 -16.61 -0.08
C ASP A 64 9.26 -17.06 0.67
N GLN A 65 9.42 -17.82 1.75
CA GLN A 65 8.31 -18.28 2.58
C GLN A 65 7.54 -17.10 3.20
N GLU A 66 8.23 -16.10 3.75
CA GLU A 66 7.59 -14.96 4.41
C GLU A 66 6.89 -14.03 3.41
N LEU A 67 7.48 -13.77 2.24
CA LEU A 67 6.83 -13.00 1.18
C LEU A 67 5.55 -13.69 0.69
N MET A 68 5.60 -15.01 0.48
CA MET A 68 4.40 -15.77 0.09
C MET A 68 3.38 -15.85 1.22
N ARG A 69 3.80 -15.94 2.49
CA ARG A 69 2.89 -15.88 3.64
C ARG A 69 2.14 -14.55 3.70
N ILE A 70 2.83 -13.43 3.44
CA ILE A 70 2.24 -12.09 3.36
C ILE A 70 1.18 -12.06 2.25
N TRP A 71 1.54 -12.49 1.03
CA TRP A 71 0.62 -12.52 -0.10
C TRP A 71 -0.60 -13.41 0.16
N ASN A 72 -0.40 -14.63 0.65
CA ASN A 72 -1.51 -15.56 0.91
C ASN A 72 -2.48 -14.99 1.95
N THR A 73 -1.98 -14.27 2.96
CA THR A 73 -2.83 -13.58 3.95
C THR A 73 -3.59 -12.41 3.32
N MET A 74 -2.95 -11.66 2.43
CA MET A 74 -3.60 -10.58 1.67
C MET A 74 -4.72 -11.12 0.76
N LEU A 75 -4.44 -12.19 0.02
CA LEU A 75 -5.39 -12.84 -0.89
C LEU A 75 -6.58 -13.41 -0.13
N GLU A 76 -6.33 -14.11 0.97
CA GLU A 76 -7.41 -14.62 1.84
C GLU A 76 -8.25 -13.49 2.44
N CYS A 77 -7.65 -12.38 2.85
CA CYS A 77 -8.38 -11.21 3.34
C CYS A 77 -9.31 -10.62 2.26
N MET A 78 -8.82 -10.44 1.03
CA MET A 78 -9.65 -10.03 -0.12
C MET A 78 -10.78 -11.02 -0.36
N TYR A 79 -10.48 -12.32 -0.37
CA TYR A 79 -11.47 -13.38 -0.53
C TYR A 79 -12.56 -13.29 0.52
N ILE A 80 -12.22 -13.23 1.82
CA ILE A 80 -13.19 -13.11 2.91
C ILE A 80 -14.08 -11.86 2.71
N GLY A 81 -13.49 -10.71 2.41
CA GLY A 81 -14.24 -9.47 2.21
C GLY A 81 -15.23 -9.54 1.04
N CYS A 82 -14.82 -10.14 -0.09
CA CYS A 82 -15.68 -10.35 -1.25
C CYS A 82 -16.82 -11.38 -1.01
N HIS A 83 -16.77 -12.14 0.08
CA HIS A 83 -17.73 -13.20 0.42
C HIS A 83 -18.47 -12.95 1.74
N THR A 84 -18.33 -11.77 2.34
CA THR A 84 -18.99 -11.43 3.61
C THR A 84 -20.02 -10.32 3.42
N GLU A 85 -21.30 -10.63 3.66
CA GLU A 85 -22.39 -9.66 3.71
C GLU A 85 -22.50 -8.96 5.08
N GLY A 86 -23.35 -7.94 5.15
CA GLY A 86 -23.81 -7.35 6.42
C GLY A 86 -23.40 -5.90 6.64
N ILE A 87 -23.47 -5.49 7.90
CA ILE A 87 -23.23 -4.11 8.36
C ILE A 87 -21.98 -4.11 9.25
N LEU A 88 -21.12 -3.11 9.07
CA LEU A 88 -19.91 -2.95 9.86
C LEU A 88 -20.24 -2.55 11.31
N PRO A 89 -19.48 -3.04 12.30
CA PRO A 89 -19.67 -2.67 13.70
C PRO A 89 -19.30 -1.20 13.95
N GLY A 90 -19.59 -0.65 15.13
CA GLY A 90 -19.17 0.71 15.51
C GLY A 90 -20.24 1.80 15.39
N GLY A 91 -21.43 1.46 14.93
CA GLY A 91 -22.62 2.33 15.06
C GLY A 91 -22.87 3.30 13.91
N LEU A 92 -22.02 3.34 12.88
CA LEU A 92 -22.25 4.14 11.66
C LEU A 92 -23.14 3.44 10.61
N ASN A 93 -23.64 2.25 10.93
CA ASN A 93 -24.49 1.41 10.06
C ASN A 93 -23.98 1.24 8.62
N VAL A 94 -22.66 1.28 8.41
CA VAL A 94 -22.04 1.18 7.08
C VAL A 94 -22.23 -0.24 6.54
N ARG A 95 -22.99 -0.37 5.45
CA ARG A 95 -23.18 -1.65 4.75
C ARG A 95 -21.91 -2.04 4.00
N ARG A 96 -21.54 -3.33 4.08
CA ARG A 96 -20.50 -3.93 3.23
C ARG A 96 -20.92 -3.89 1.76
N ARG A 97 -20.05 -3.36 0.91
CA ARG A 97 -20.29 -3.18 -0.54
C ARG A 97 -19.46 -4.15 -1.38
N ALA A 98 -18.36 -4.69 -0.84
CA ALA A 98 -17.48 -5.58 -1.59
C ALA A 98 -18.22 -6.84 -2.07
N PHE A 99 -19.09 -7.42 -1.23
CA PHE A 99 -19.88 -8.59 -1.58
C PHE A 99 -20.74 -8.36 -2.84
N ASP A 100 -21.60 -7.34 -2.85
CA ASP A 100 -22.48 -7.06 -3.98
C ASP A 100 -21.69 -6.75 -5.25
N MET A 101 -20.62 -5.95 -5.11
CA MET A 101 -19.76 -5.61 -6.25
C MET A 101 -19.11 -6.85 -6.83
N HIS A 102 -18.59 -7.72 -5.98
CA HIS A 102 -17.97 -8.98 -6.37
C HIS A 102 -18.96 -9.89 -7.10
N GLN A 103 -20.15 -10.13 -6.56
CA GLN A 103 -21.18 -10.97 -7.20
C GLN A 103 -21.55 -10.47 -8.61
N ASN A 104 -21.62 -9.15 -8.79
CA ASN A 104 -21.91 -8.54 -10.09
C ASN A 104 -20.74 -8.63 -11.09
N LEU A 105 -19.50 -8.80 -10.61
CA LEU A 105 -18.30 -8.85 -11.44
C LEU A 105 -17.90 -10.27 -11.81
N ILE A 106 -17.89 -11.19 -10.85
CA ILE A 106 -17.46 -12.58 -11.05
C ILE A 106 -18.49 -13.39 -11.84
N GLY A 107 -19.79 -13.10 -11.68
CA GLY A 107 -20.86 -13.85 -12.33
C GLY A 107 -20.94 -15.30 -11.86
N LEU A 108 -21.28 -16.22 -12.77
CA LEU A 108 -21.37 -17.65 -12.48
C LEU A 108 -20.00 -18.31 -12.66
N SER A 109 -19.27 -18.48 -11.55
CA SER A 109 -17.99 -19.21 -11.48
C SER A 109 -18.00 -20.17 -10.30
N ASN A 110 -17.20 -21.23 -10.39
CA ASN A 110 -17.04 -22.23 -9.34
C ASN A 110 -15.61 -22.19 -8.80
N TYR A 111 -15.46 -21.82 -7.53
CA TYR A 111 -14.21 -21.85 -6.79
C TYR A 111 -14.52 -22.19 -5.32
N SER A 112 -13.53 -22.65 -4.57
CA SER A 112 -13.72 -23.11 -3.19
C SER A 112 -12.74 -22.51 -2.19
N ASP A 113 -11.72 -21.81 -2.67
CA ASP A 113 -10.63 -21.27 -1.88
C ASP A 113 -10.06 -20.00 -2.56
N PRO A 114 -9.23 -19.21 -1.85
CA PRO A 114 -8.71 -17.96 -2.39
C PRO A 114 -7.87 -18.12 -3.66
N GLN A 115 -7.17 -19.25 -3.84
CA GLN A 115 -6.32 -19.48 -5.00
C GLN A 115 -7.15 -19.82 -6.24
N THR A 116 -8.12 -20.74 -6.10
CA THR A 116 -9.06 -21.04 -7.20
C THR A 116 -9.93 -19.83 -7.56
N TRP A 117 -10.27 -18.98 -6.59
CA TRP A 117 -10.95 -17.70 -6.84
C TRP A 117 -10.14 -16.74 -7.72
N LEU A 118 -8.84 -16.60 -7.45
CA LEU A 118 -7.93 -15.79 -8.28
C LEU A 118 -7.85 -16.33 -9.71
N GLU A 119 -7.74 -17.64 -9.86
CA GLU A 119 -7.67 -18.32 -11.15
C GLU A 119 -8.96 -18.13 -11.96
N GLU A 120 -10.12 -18.21 -11.31
CA GLU A 120 -11.41 -17.94 -11.97
C GLU A 120 -11.54 -16.48 -12.44
N ILE A 121 -11.06 -15.50 -11.65
CA ILE A 121 -11.06 -14.09 -12.09
C ILE A 121 -10.26 -13.91 -13.38
N ARG A 122 -9.12 -14.62 -13.55
CA ARG A 122 -8.30 -14.56 -14.77
C ARG A 122 -9.02 -15.05 -16.02
N LEU A 123 -10.05 -15.87 -15.87
CA LEU A 123 -10.85 -16.38 -16.98
C LEU A 123 -11.94 -15.39 -17.41
N THR A 124 -12.21 -14.36 -16.60
CA THR A 124 -13.22 -13.35 -16.92
C THR A 124 -12.72 -12.37 -17.98
N GLU A 125 -13.60 -11.98 -18.90
CA GLU A 125 -13.32 -10.88 -19.83
C GLU A 125 -13.55 -9.53 -19.12
N VAL A 126 -12.46 -8.81 -18.84
CA VAL A 126 -12.54 -7.53 -18.12
C VAL A 126 -12.56 -6.35 -19.09
N LYS A 127 -13.70 -5.67 -19.19
CA LYS A 127 -13.81 -4.40 -19.92
C LYS A 127 -13.18 -3.26 -19.12
N PHE A 128 -12.75 -2.18 -19.78
CA PHE A 128 -12.12 -1.02 -19.13
C PHE A 128 -12.89 -0.50 -17.90
N ARG A 129 -14.23 -0.34 -17.99
CA ARG A 129 -15.05 0.11 -16.85
C ARG A 129 -15.10 -0.90 -15.70
N GLN A 130 -14.88 -2.19 -15.96
CA GLN A 130 -14.82 -3.23 -14.95
C GLN A 130 -13.46 -3.27 -14.23
N ILE A 131 -12.37 -2.77 -14.84
CA ILE A 131 -11.07 -2.65 -14.18
C ILE A 131 -11.20 -1.80 -12.91
N LEU A 132 -11.77 -0.60 -13.04
CA LEU A 132 -11.98 0.30 -11.89
C LEU A 132 -12.86 -0.35 -10.80
N LYS A 133 -13.87 -1.11 -11.21
CA LYS A 133 -14.76 -1.82 -10.29
C LYS A 133 -14.05 -2.96 -9.57
N TRP A 134 -13.24 -3.75 -10.27
CA TRP A 134 -12.46 -4.84 -9.67
C TRP A 134 -11.46 -4.31 -8.64
N VAL A 135 -10.66 -3.31 -9.02
CA VAL A 135 -9.69 -2.71 -8.10
C VAL A 135 -10.39 -2.10 -6.88
N SER A 136 -11.51 -1.40 -7.09
CA SER A 136 -12.30 -0.88 -5.98
C SER A 136 -12.87 -2.01 -5.12
N CYS A 137 -13.36 -3.10 -5.72
CA CYS A 137 -13.89 -4.25 -5.01
C CYS A 137 -12.85 -4.88 -4.08
N PHE A 138 -11.63 -5.09 -4.57
CA PHE A 138 -10.53 -5.64 -3.78
C PHE A 138 -10.17 -4.75 -2.60
N ALA A 139 -10.09 -3.43 -2.82
CA ALA A 139 -9.74 -2.48 -1.76
C ALA A 139 -10.85 -2.37 -0.70
N LEU A 140 -12.11 -2.33 -1.15
CA LEU A 140 -13.28 -2.38 -0.26
C LEU A 140 -13.26 -3.66 0.59
N ALA A 141 -13.03 -4.82 -0.03
CA ALA A 141 -13.04 -6.11 0.64
C ALA A 141 -12.05 -6.14 1.82
N VAL A 142 -10.80 -5.74 1.59
CA VAL A 142 -9.77 -5.72 2.64
C VAL A 142 -10.13 -4.75 3.75
N ASN A 143 -10.58 -3.54 3.41
CA ASN A 143 -10.88 -2.53 4.42
C ASN A 143 -12.18 -2.81 5.19
N GLU A 144 -13.14 -3.51 4.61
CA GLU A 144 -14.34 -4.01 5.29
C GLU A 144 -13.99 -5.15 6.26
N VAL A 145 -13.05 -6.02 5.91
CA VAL A 145 -12.50 -7.02 6.85
C VAL A 145 -11.75 -6.33 8.00
N ASN A 146 -10.92 -5.33 7.70
CA ASN A 146 -10.23 -4.53 8.72
C ASN A 146 -11.23 -3.85 9.68
N ALA A 147 -12.24 -3.16 9.15
CA ALA A 147 -13.26 -2.47 9.94
C ALA A 147 -14.09 -3.41 10.82
N ALA A 148 -14.16 -4.69 10.45
CA ALA A 148 -14.81 -5.74 11.23
C ALA A 148 -13.84 -6.55 12.11
N LEU A 149 -12.63 -6.03 12.36
CA LEU A 149 -11.62 -6.63 13.24
C LEU A 149 -11.11 -8.00 12.75
N GLY A 150 -11.20 -8.27 11.44
CA GLY A 150 -10.65 -9.48 10.83
C GLY A 150 -9.12 -9.44 10.72
N ARG A 151 -8.54 -10.57 10.30
CA ARG A 151 -7.10 -10.68 10.06
C ARG A 151 -6.71 -9.92 8.80
N ILE A 152 -5.74 -9.02 8.91
CA ILE A 152 -5.23 -8.20 7.81
C ILE A 152 -3.70 -8.07 7.86
N VAL A 153 -3.09 -7.64 6.75
CA VAL A 153 -1.66 -7.30 6.68
C VAL A 153 -1.50 -5.78 6.59
N THR A 154 -0.63 -5.21 7.42
CA THR A 154 -0.30 -3.78 7.38
C THR A 154 0.38 -3.39 6.08
N ALA A 155 -0.08 -2.32 5.44
CA ALA A 155 0.53 -1.82 4.20
C ALA A 155 0.40 -0.29 4.04
N PRO A 156 1.22 0.55 4.70
CA PRO A 156 2.08 0.22 5.84
C PRO A 156 1.33 0.19 7.19
N THR A 157 0.04 0.55 7.22
CA THR A 157 -0.82 0.45 8.41
C THR A 157 -2.10 -0.33 8.12
N ASN A 158 -2.91 -0.54 9.15
CA ASN A 158 -4.21 -1.19 9.01
C ASN A 158 -5.19 -0.33 8.18
N GLY A 159 -5.15 0.99 8.36
CA GLY A 159 -6.03 1.93 7.67
C GLY A 159 -5.82 1.96 6.17
N SER A 160 -4.60 1.69 5.70
CA SER A 160 -4.22 1.66 4.28
C SER A 160 -4.00 0.25 3.71
N ALA A 161 -4.46 -0.79 4.42
CA ALA A 161 -4.16 -2.19 4.10
C ALA A 161 -4.69 -2.66 2.74
N GLY A 162 -5.71 -2.01 2.17
CA GLY A 162 -6.34 -2.43 0.93
C GLY A 162 -5.59 -2.04 -0.34
N VAL A 163 -4.73 -1.03 -0.32
CA VAL A 163 -4.09 -0.50 -1.55
C VAL A 163 -3.14 -1.52 -2.19
N ILE A 164 -2.12 -1.97 -1.46
CA ILE A 164 -1.12 -2.93 -1.92
C ILE A 164 -1.72 -4.22 -2.50
N PRO A 165 -2.59 -4.96 -1.79
CA PRO A 165 -3.14 -6.20 -2.31
C PRO A 165 -4.05 -5.97 -3.52
N SER A 166 -4.75 -4.84 -3.61
CA SER A 166 -5.62 -4.53 -4.75
C SER A 166 -4.83 -4.28 -6.04
N VAL A 167 -3.72 -3.55 -5.94
CA VAL A 167 -2.85 -3.26 -7.09
C VAL A 167 -2.08 -4.51 -7.53
N LEU A 168 -1.64 -5.34 -6.58
CA LEU A 168 -1.04 -6.64 -6.92
C LEU A 168 -2.08 -7.59 -7.56
N MET A 169 -3.29 -7.66 -7.02
CA MET A 169 -4.37 -8.45 -7.61
C MET A 169 -4.71 -7.98 -9.02
N TYR A 170 -4.80 -6.66 -9.26
CA TYR A 170 -4.93 -6.08 -10.60
C TYR A 170 -3.88 -6.62 -11.56
N TYR A 171 -2.60 -6.56 -11.16
CA TYR A 171 -1.53 -7.04 -12.03
C TYR A 171 -1.68 -8.53 -12.34
N LEU A 172 -2.02 -9.35 -11.34
CA LEU A 172 -2.12 -10.79 -11.48
C LEU A 172 -3.31 -11.26 -12.33
N VAL A 173 -4.43 -10.54 -12.31
CA VAL A 173 -5.70 -11.02 -12.90
C VAL A 173 -6.24 -10.17 -14.05
N ILE A 174 -5.61 -9.04 -14.35
CA ILE A 174 -6.00 -8.14 -15.45
C ILE A 174 -4.81 -7.86 -16.36
N GLU A 175 -3.69 -7.41 -15.80
CA GLU A 175 -2.53 -6.99 -16.60
C GLU A 175 -1.75 -8.18 -17.17
N ASN A 176 -1.42 -9.15 -16.32
CA ASN A 176 -0.57 -10.28 -16.69
C ASN A 176 -1.06 -11.59 -16.06
N HIS A 177 -1.88 -12.34 -16.82
CA HIS A 177 -2.46 -13.61 -16.36
C HIS A 177 -1.41 -14.72 -16.17
N ASN A 178 -0.20 -14.55 -16.71
CA ASN A 178 0.92 -15.50 -16.54
C ASN A 178 1.79 -15.18 -15.32
N ALA A 179 1.55 -14.06 -14.63
CA ALA A 179 2.31 -13.68 -13.45
C ALA A 179 2.08 -14.68 -12.30
N GLY A 180 3.11 -14.86 -11.48
CA GLY A 180 3.08 -15.84 -10.38
C GLY A 180 3.97 -15.44 -9.20
N PRO A 181 4.51 -16.43 -8.46
CA PRO A 181 5.29 -16.17 -7.25
C PRO A 181 6.48 -15.23 -7.45
N LYS A 182 7.10 -15.23 -8.64
CA LYS A 182 8.22 -14.34 -8.95
C LYS A 182 7.79 -12.87 -8.91
N GLU A 183 6.73 -12.52 -9.63
CA GLU A 183 6.22 -11.15 -9.72
C GLU A 183 5.62 -10.70 -8.38
N ILE A 184 4.98 -11.61 -7.63
CA ILE A 184 4.50 -11.33 -6.26
C ILE A 184 5.66 -10.91 -5.35
N LYS A 185 6.74 -11.69 -5.32
CA LYS A 185 7.93 -11.38 -4.50
C LYS A 185 8.56 -10.06 -4.95
N GLN A 186 8.71 -9.86 -6.25
CA GLN A 186 9.25 -8.64 -6.83
C GLN A 186 8.44 -7.40 -6.39
N PHE A 187 7.11 -7.47 -6.49
CA PHE A 187 6.21 -6.39 -6.07
C PHE A 187 6.40 -6.03 -4.59
N LEU A 188 6.36 -7.04 -3.72
CA LEU A 188 6.45 -6.85 -2.27
C LEU A 188 7.81 -6.30 -1.83
N LEU A 189 8.91 -6.69 -2.50
CA LEU A 189 10.24 -6.15 -2.24
C LEU A 189 10.32 -4.65 -2.59
N VAL A 190 9.85 -4.25 -3.77
CA VAL A 190 9.83 -2.83 -4.18
C VAL A 190 8.93 -2.01 -3.27
N ALA A 191 7.70 -2.48 -3.04
CA ALA A 191 6.74 -1.80 -2.17
C ALA A 191 7.33 -1.62 -0.75
N GLY A 192 7.96 -2.65 -0.21
CA GLY A 192 8.60 -2.62 1.10
C GLY A 192 9.70 -1.55 1.21
N GLU A 193 10.57 -1.45 0.20
CA GLU A 193 11.65 -0.45 0.22
C GLU A 193 11.14 0.98 0.06
N ILE A 194 10.15 1.21 -0.82
CA ILE A 194 9.54 2.55 -0.94
C ILE A 194 8.90 2.97 0.39
N GLY A 195 8.20 2.06 1.08
CA GLY A 195 7.66 2.32 2.41
C GLY A 195 8.76 2.62 3.45
N SER A 196 9.91 1.94 3.32
CA SER A 196 11.10 2.16 4.14
C SER A 196 11.66 3.58 3.97
N ILE A 197 11.74 4.09 2.74
CA ILE A 197 12.19 5.45 2.43
C ILE A 197 11.29 6.49 3.08
N PHE A 198 9.96 6.36 2.94
CA PHE A 198 9.01 7.27 3.61
C PHE A 198 9.12 7.22 5.13
N LYS A 199 9.29 6.02 5.70
CA LYS A 199 9.48 5.84 7.15
C LYS A 199 10.77 6.49 7.67
N LYS A 200 11.87 6.42 6.91
CA LYS A 200 13.18 7.00 7.27
C LYS A 200 13.20 8.52 7.11
N GLY A 201 12.59 9.03 6.02
CA GLY A 201 12.60 10.45 5.67
C GLY A 201 11.48 11.29 6.27
N SER A 202 10.40 10.66 6.75
CA SER A 202 9.21 11.33 7.28
C SER A 202 8.52 10.48 8.36
N THR A 203 7.30 10.01 8.11
CA THR A 203 6.51 9.17 9.02
C THR A 203 5.55 8.28 8.23
N ILE A 204 5.14 7.17 8.84
CA ILE A 204 4.06 6.29 8.37
C ILE A 204 2.88 6.26 9.36
N SER A 205 2.82 7.22 10.28
CA SER A 205 1.79 7.32 11.33
C SER A 205 0.79 8.41 10.97
N ALA A 206 -0.50 8.05 10.88
CA ALA A 206 -1.58 9.02 10.71
C ALA A 206 -1.64 10.03 11.86
N ALA A 207 -1.53 9.57 13.10
CA ALA A 207 -1.44 10.44 14.28
C ALA A 207 -0.36 11.53 14.16
N MET A 208 0.76 11.28 13.46
CA MET A 208 1.81 12.29 13.25
C MET A 208 1.64 13.07 11.95
N GLY A 209 1.31 12.39 10.86
CA GLY A 209 1.41 12.93 9.50
C GLY A 209 0.12 13.05 8.71
N GLY A 210 -1.03 12.71 9.29
CA GLY A 210 -2.29 12.61 8.56
C GLY A 210 -2.33 11.40 7.62
N CYS A 211 -3.39 11.28 6.84
CA CYS A 211 -3.64 10.10 6.01
C CYS A 211 -2.73 10.05 4.77
N GLN A 212 -2.06 11.15 4.43
CA GLN A 212 -0.93 11.13 3.48
C GLN A 212 0.18 10.14 3.92
N ALA A 213 0.41 10.00 5.22
CA ALA A 213 1.42 9.10 5.78
C ALA A 213 0.99 7.62 5.78
N GLU A 214 -0.27 7.33 5.47
CA GLU A 214 -0.80 5.96 5.41
C GLU A 214 -1.21 5.61 3.97
N ILE A 215 -2.30 6.22 3.49
CA ILE A 215 -2.85 5.99 2.15
C ILE A 215 -1.92 6.52 1.07
N GLY A 216 -1.36 7.72 1.27
CA GLY A 216 -0.39 8.28 0.34
C GLY A 216 0.85 7.40 0.22
N VAL A 217 1.41 6.97 1.35
CA VAL A 217 2.58 6.08 1.36
C VAL A 217 2.25 4.74 0.71
N SER A 218 1.11 4.14 1.04
CA SER A 218 0.69 2.86 0.44
C SER A 218 0.46 2.98 -1.07
N SER A 219 -0.12 4.09 -1.54
CA SER A 219 -0.29 4.38 -2.96
C SER A 219 1.06 4.52 -3.67
N ALA A 220 2.01 5.23 -3.06
CA ALA A 220 3.37 5.36 -3.60
C ALA A 220 4.13 4.02 -3.64
N MET A 221 4.01 3.20 -2.60
CA MET A 221 4.55 1.85 -2.55
C MET A 221 4.00 0.98 -3.69
N ALA A 222 2.68 1.00 -3.89
CA ALA A 222 2.01 0.21 -4.92
C ALA A 222 2.35 0.69 -6.33
N ALA A 223 2.41 2.01 -6.56
CA ALA A 223 2.73 2.59 -7.86
C ALA A 223 4.13 2.21 -8.34
N ALA A 224 5.12 2.37 -7.46
CA ALA A 224 6.50 1.97 -7.75
C ALA A 224 6.62 0.47 -8.03
N ALA A 225 6.01 -0.37 -7.19
CA ALA A 225 6.06 -1.81 -7.36
C ALA A 225 5.40 -2.26 -8.68
N LEU A 226 4.24 -1.69 -9.02
CA LEU A 226 3.58 -1.97 -10.29
C LEU A 226 4.43 -1.50 -11.49
N CYS A 227 5.00 -0.30 -11.42
CA CYS A 227 5.86 0.25 -12.47
C CYS A 227 7.05 -0.67 -12.76
N GLU A 228 7.70 -1.24 -11.73
CA GLU A 228 8.80 -2.17 -11.94
C GLU A 228 8.34 -3.50 -12.58
N LEU A 229 7.15 -4.00 -12.21
CA LEU A 229 6.58 -5.20 -12.82
C LEU A 229 6.25 -5.00 -14.31
N MET A 230 5.76 -3.81 -14.65
CA MET A 230 5.44 -3.41 -16.03
C MET A 230 6.68 -3.07 -16.87
N GLY A 231 7.88 -3.19 -16.30
CA GLY A 231 9.14 -3.04 -17.02
C GLY A 231 9.76 -1.65 -16.95
N GLY A 232 9.26 -0.77 -16.08
CA GLY A 232 9.84 0.55 -15.85
C GLY A 232 11.27 0.49 -15.30
N THR A 233 12.09 1.47 -15.67
CA THR A 233 13.44 1.62 -15.10
C THR A 233 13.38 2.07 -13.64
N PRO A 234 14.44 1.89 -12.83
CA PRO A 234 14.48 2.42 -11.46
C PRO A 234 14.15 3.92 -11.37
N GLU A 235 14.53 4.73 -12.34
CA GLU A 235 14.11 6.13 -12.41
C GLU A 235 12.60 6.28 -12.55
N GLN A 236 11.95 5.53 -13.45
CA GLN A 236 10.50 5.54 -13.64
C GLN A 236 9.77 5.00 -12.40
N VAL A 237 10.31 3.98 -11.74
CA VAL A 237 9.77 3.46 -10.48
C VAL A 237 9.71 4.55 -9.41
N LEU A 238 10.76 5.36 -9.29
CA LEU A 238 10.76 6.49 -8.35
C LEU A 238 9.80 7.61 -8.77
N ILE A 239 9.62 7.85 -10.07
CA ILE A 239 8.62 8.79 -10.61
C ILE A 239 7.20 8.30 -10.29
N ALA A 240 6.91 7.00 -10.41
CA ALA A 240 5.60 6.44 -10.09
C ALA A 240 5.25 6.64 -8.60
N ALA A 241 6.20 6.37 -7.69
CA ALA A 241 6.01 6.65 -6.26
C ALA A 241 5.82 8.14 -5.98
N GLU A 242 6.54 8.99 -6.71
CA GLU A 242 6.51 10.44 -6.58
C GLU A 242 5.13 10.99 -6.96
N ILE A 243 4.65 10.73 -8.18
CA ILE A 243 3.31 11.11 -8.67
C ILE A 243 2.22 10.63 -7.70
N ALA A 244 2.28 9.36 -7.29
CA ALA A 244 1.28 8.80 -6.39
C ALA A 244 1.24 9.54 -5.04
N MET A 245 2.40 9.89 -4.47
CA MET A 245 2.44 10.67 -3.22
C MET A 245 2.03 12.13 -3.42
N GLU A 246 2.40 12.79 -4.52
CA GLU A 246 1.98 14.17 -4.81
C GLU A 246 0.46 14.32 -4.74
N HIS A 247 -0.28 13.34 -5.29
CA HIS A 247 -1.74 13.29 -5.25
C HIS A 247 -2.36 12.97 -3.88
N HIS A 248 -1.54 12.86 -2.83
CA HIS A 248 -1.96 12.66 -1.45
C HIS A 248 -1.37 13.68 -0.47
N LEU A 249 -0.44 14.55 -0.88
CA LEU A 249 0.13 15.57 0.00
C LEU A 249 -0.97 16.45 0.62
N GLY A 250 -0.89 16.64 1.94
CA GLY A 250 -1.86 17.40 2.72
C GLY A 250 -3.13 16.62 3.14
N LEU A 251 -3.25 15.34 2.77
CA LEU A 251 -4.42 14.55 3.16
C LEU A 251 -4.47 14.33 4.68
N THR A 252 -5.49 14.89 5.31
CA THR A 252 -5.76 14.85 6.77
C THR A 252 -6.27 13.47 7.21
N CYS A 253 -6.15 13.11 8.49
CA CYS A 253 -6.69 11.87 9.03
C CYS A 253 -7.73 12.16 10.11
N ASP A 254 -8.99 12.27 9.72
CA ASP A 254 -10.06 12.65 10.63
C ASP A 254 -11.31 11.81 10.34
N PRO A 255 -11.32 10.54 10.80
CA PRO A 255 -12.40 9.61 10.50
C PRO A 255 -13.63 9.84 11.39
N ILE A 256 -14.82 9.59 10.84
CA ILE A 256 -16.09 9.75 11.57
C ILE A 256 -16.12 8.78 12.77
N GLY A 257 -16.40 9.32 13.96
CA GLY A 257 -16.44 8.56 15.20
C GLY A 257 -15.13 7.88 15.60
N GLY A 258 -13.99 8.29 15.02
CA GLY A 258 -12.69 7.63 15.23
C GLY A 258 -12.57 6.25 14.58
N LEU A 259 -13.53 5.86 13.72
CA LEU A 259 -13.60 4.52 13.16
C LEU A 259 -12.87 4.43 11.82
N VAL A 260 -12.16 3.33 11.59
CA VAL A 260 -11.48 3.05 10.30
C VAL A 260 -12.50 2.58 9.25
N GLN A 261 -13.50 3.42 8.97
CA GLN A 261 -14.59 3.19 8.03
C GLN A 261 -14.70 4.36 7.06
N ILE A 262 -15.24 5.50 7.49
CA ILE A 262 -15.42 6.68 6.66
C ILE A 262 -14.42 7.75 7.11
N PRO A 263 -13.58 8.31 6.20
CA PRO A 263 -13.46 8.04 4.76
C PRO A 263 -12.41 6.96 4.40
N CYS A 264 -11.95 6.18 5.38
CA CYS A 264 -10.81 5.25 5.23
C CYS A 264 -11.02 4.20 4.13
N ILE A 265 -12.23 3.63 4.03
CA ILE A 265 -12.57 2.59 3.06
C ILE A 265 -12.45 3.13 1.63
N GLU A 266 -13.08 4.27 1.32
CA GLU A 266 -12.99 4.91 -0.01
C GLU A 266 -11.58 5.41 -0.32
N ARG A 267 -10.82 5.84 0.69
CA ARG A 267 -9.43 6.26 0.46
C ARG A 267 -8.55 5.12 -0.04
N ASN A 268 -8.81 3.87 0.33
CA ASN A 268 -8.06 2.73 -0.22
C ASN A 268 -8.40 2.47 -1.69
N THR A 269 -9.68 2.58 -2.07
CA THR A 269 -10.07 2.43 -3.49
C THR A 269 -9.41 3.52 -4.33
N MET A 270 -9.49 4.77 -3.89
CA MET A 270 -8.88 5.90 -4.59
C MET A 270 -7.35 5.82 -4.61
N GLY A 271 -6.73 5.35 -3.53
CA GLY A 271 -5.29 5.13 -3.44
C GLY A 271 -4.79 4.07 -4.42
N ALA A 272 -5.52 2.96 -4.56
CA ALA A 272 -5.18 1.90 -5.52
C ALA A 272 -5.32 2.38 -6.98
N ILE A 273 -6.40 3.10 -7.31
CA ILE A 273 -6.59 3.66 -8.67
C ILE A 273 -5.51 4.68 -9.00
N LYS A 274 -5.18 5.60 -8.08
CA LYS A 274 -4.10 6.56 -8.28
C LYS A 274 -2.75 5.87 -8.45
N ALA A 275 -2.50 4.79 -7.71
CA ALA A 275 -1.25 4.03 -7.83
C ALA A 275 -1.09 3.40 -9.21
N ILE A 276 -2.14 2.77 -9.74
CA ILE A 276 -2.14 2.20 -11.10
C ILE A 276 -1.88 3.31 -12.12
N ASN A 277 -2.65 4.39 -12.05
CA ASN A 277 -2.49 5.49 -13.01
C ASN A 277 -1.11 6.19 -12.90
N ALA A 278 -0.54 6.29 -11.70
CA ALA A 278 0.80 6.85 -11.51
C ALA A 278 1.89 5.96 -12.14
N ALA A 279 1.74 4.63 -12.08
CA ALA A 279 2.64 3.71 -12.77
C ALA A 279 2.57 3.89 -14.29
N GLU A 280 1.37 3.98 -14.87
CA GLU A 280 1.16 4.25 -16.30
C GLU A 280 1.82 5.57 -16.74
N LEU A 281 1.58 6.65 -16.00
CA LEU A 281 2.18 7.96 -16.29
C LEU A 281 3.70 7.91 -16.23
N ALA A 282 4.27 7.17 -15.27
CA ALA A 282 5.71 7.05 -15.12
C ALA A 282 6.36 6.26 -16.26
N LEU A 283 5.71 5.21 -16.77
CA LEU A 283 6.19 4.42 -17.91
C LEU A 283 6.29 5.26 -19.20
N GLU A 284 5.37 6.21 -19.37
CA GLU A 284 5.36 7.15 -20.51
C GLU A 284 6.24 8.40 -20.28
N THR A 285 6.90 8.50 -19.12
CA THR A 285 7.73 9.66 -18.77
C THR A 285 9.20 9.38 -19.07
N ASP A 286 9.87 10.26 -19.85
CA ASP A 286 11.34 10.31 -19.90
C ASP A 286 11.86 10.89 -18.58
N PRO A 287 12.63 10.13 -17.79
CA PRO A 287 13.15 10.60 -16.51
C PRO A 287 13.98 11.88 -16.59
N LYS A 288 14.56 12.23 -17.74
CA LYS A 288 15.30 13.48 -17.95
C LYS A 288 14.41 14.72 -17.87
N HIS A 289 13.10 14.55 -18.04
CA HIS A 289 12.12 15.63 -17.99
C HIS A 289 11.44 15.76 -16.62
N ALA A 290 11.56 14.76 -15.75
CA ALA A 290 11.04 14.81 -14.38
C ALA A 290 11.64 16.00 -13.62
N LYS A 291 10.78 16.80 -12.98
CA LYS A 291 11.18 18.03 -12.26
C LYS A 291 11.23 17.85 -10.77
N VAL A 292 10.41 16.94 -10.24
CA VAL A 292 10.26 16.70 -8.82
C VAL A 292 10.86 15.34 -8.50
N PRO A 293 11.97 15.25 -7.75
CA PRO A 293 12.51 13.97 -7.30
C PRO A 293 11.75 13.48 -6.06
N LEU A 294 11.60 12.16 -5.92
CA LEU A 294 10.88 11.53 -4.80
C LEU A 294 11.36 12.02 -3.42
N ASP A 295 12.67 12.19 -3.23
CA ASP A 295 13.24 12.67 -1.96
C ASP A 295 12.71 14.06 -1.56
N LYS A 296 12.36 14.92 -2.53
CA LYS A 296 11.72 16.22 -2.26
C LYS A 296 10.28 16.03 -1.83
N VAL A 297 9.53 15.13 -2.46
CA VAL A 297 8.15 14.80 -2.05
C VAL A 297 8.10 14.19 -0.64
N VAL A 298 9.03 13.29 -0.31
CA VAL A 298 9.17 12.73 1.05
C VAL A 298 9.39 13.84 2.08
N ASN A 299 10.27 14.79 1.77
CA ASN A 299 10.52 15.94 2.65
C ASN A 299 9.29 16.88 2.74
N THR A 300 8.62 17.14 1.63
CA THR A 300 7.39 17.95 1.61
C THR A 300 6.29 17.30 2.45
N MET A 301 6.13 15.98 2.39
CA MET A 301 5.20 15.24 3.25
C MET A 301 5.53 15.48 4.73
N TRP A 302 6.82 15.46 5.10
CA TRP A 302 7.27 15.71 6.47
C TRP A 302 7.01 17.13 6.95
N GLU A 303 7.32 18.14 6.15
CA GLU A 303 7.04 19.54 6.52
C GLU A 303 5.53 19.76 6.62
N THR A 304 4.75 19.25 5.66
CA THR A 304 3.28 19.30 5.70
C THR A 304 2.72 18.62 6.96
N ALA A 305 3.31 17.50 7.39
CA ALA A 305 2.92 16.81 8.61
C ALA A 305 3.16 17.65 9.88
N LYS A 306 4.27 18.41 9.93
CA LYS A 306 4.56 19.32 11.04
C LYS A 306 3.60 20.51 11.08
N ASP A 307 3.27 21.05 9.91
CA ASP A 307 2.41 22.21 9.76
C ASP A 307 0.92 21.86 9.92
N MET A 308 0.55 20.59 9.74
CA MET A 308 -0.82 20.11 9.91
C MET A 308 -1.29 20.32 11.35
N ASN A 309 -2.38 21.07 11.51
CA ASN A 309 -3.00 21.29 12.82
C ASN A 309 -3.43 19.94 13.43
N ASN A 310 -3.19 19.77 14.73
CA ASN A 310 -3.50 18.53 15.45
C ASN A 310 -4.97 18.09 15.30
N LYS A 311 -5.93 19.02 15.21
CA LYS A 311 -7.36 18.70 15.03
C LYS A 311 -7.70 18.06 13.68
N TYR A 312 -6.79 18.10 12.72
CA TYR A 312 -6.94 17.45 11.40
C TYR A 312 -6.06 16.20 11.26
N LYS A 313 -5.41 15.79 12.35
CA LYS A 313 -4.80 14.47 12.50
C LYS A 313 -5.80 13.55 13.21
N GLU A 314 -5.35 12.36 13.61
CA GLU A 314 -6.14 11.24 14.15
C GLU A 314 -6.75 11.52 15.54
N THR A 315 -7.46 12.64 15.69
CA THR A 315 -8.12 13.11 16.91
C THR A 315 -9.63 12.97 16.82
N SER A 316 -10.20 13.01 15.61
CA SER A 316 -11.66 13.06 15.37
C SER A 316 -12.32 14.33 15.92
N GLU A 317 -11.54 15.40 16.09
CA GLU A 317 -11.96 16.68 16.68
C GLU A 317 -12.09 17.80 15.63
N GLY A 318 -12.09 17.45 14.34
CA GLY A 318 -12.15 18.42 13.25
C GLY A 318 -12.82 17.86 12.00
N GLY A 319 -12.44 18.41 10.84
CA GLY A 319 -12.74 17.88 9.51
C GLY A 319 -14.15 17.31 9.30
N LEU A 320 -14.20 16.07 8.80
CA LEU A 320 -15.45 15.38 8.50
C LEU A 320 -16.06 14.76 9.76
N ALA A 321 -15.23 14.43 10.75
CA ALA A 321 -15.67 13.82 12.00
C ALA A 321 -16.53 14.76 12.85
N ASP A 322 -16.20 16.06 12.87
CA ASP A 322 -16.95 17.12 13.55
C ASP A 322 -18.20 17.54 12.75
N ALA A 323 -18.14 17.45 11.42
CA ALA A 323 -19.22 17.91 10.55
C ALA A 323 -20.37 16.91 10.39
N VAL A 324 -20.13 15.61 10.57
CA VAL A 324 -21.12 14.55 10.40
C VAL A 324 -21.41 13.90 11.75
N ASN A 325 -22.64 14.04 12.25
CA ASN A 325 -22.99 13.44 13.53
C ASN A 325 -23.16 11.92 13.37
N ILE A 326 -22.78 11.18 14.40
CA ILE A 326 -23.03 9.74 14.48
C ILE A 326 -24.54 9.44 14.42
N SER A 327 -25.40 10.36 14.90
CA SER A 327 -26.87 10.23 14.78
C SER A 327 -27.38 10.29 13.35
N ASP A 328 -26.59 10.84 12.42
CA ASP A 328 -26.92 10.94 11.00
C ASP A 328 -26.44 9.71 10.20
N CYS A 329 -25.75 8.78 10.86
CA CYS A 329 -25.19 7.53 10.30
C CYS A 329 -25.94 6.30 10.84
#